data_AF-A0A2S7DIK0-F1
#
_entry.id   AF-A0A2S7DIK0-F1
#
_cell.length_a   1.000
_cell.length_b   1.000
_cell.length_c   1.000
_cell.angle_alpha   90.00
_cell.angle_beta   90.00
_cell.angle_gamma   90.00
#
_symmetry.space_group_name_H-M   'P 1'
#
loop_
_entity.id
_entity.type
_entity.pdbx_description
1 polymer ?
#
loop_
_entity_poly.entity_id
_entity_poly.type
_entity_poly.pdbx_seq_one_letter_code
_entity_poly.pdbx_strand_id
1 'polypeptide(L)' 'MKDRSHDTAIAEHFRADPTYAAELLAEVRRDGNPAELAILLRQMATASEGCAKSDYADTGRALSR' A
#
# COMPACT_ATOMS: atom_id res chain seq x y z
N MET A 1 13.35 -4.33 -9.96
CA MET A 1 12.44 -5.29 -9.28
C MET A 1 12.39 -5.09 -7.76
N LYS A 2 13.49 -4.72 -7.09
CA LYS A 2 13.51 -4.46 -5.63
C LYS A 2 12.54 -3.36 -5.17
N ASP A 3 12.31 -2.35 -6.00
CA ASP A 3 11.49 -1.19 -5.60
C ASP A 3 10.01 -1.56 -5.48
N ARG A 4 9.47 -2.41 -6.38
CA ARG A 4 8.08 -2.86 -6.27
C ARG A 4 7.82 -3.74 -5.04
N SER A 5 8.77 -4.62 -4.67
CA SER A 5 8.63 -5.43 -3.45
C SER A 5 8.75 -4.57 -2.19
N HIS A 6 9.62 -3.56 -2.21
CA HIS A 6 9.77 -2.63 -1.10
C HIS A 6 8.52 -1.76 -0.92
N ASP A 7 7.97 -1.23 -2.02
CA ASP A 7 6.75 -0.43 -1.99
C ASP A 7 5.55 -1.24 -1.49
N THR A 8 5.47 -2.53 -1.81
CA THR A 8 4.41 -3.41 -1.31
C THR A 8 4.53 -3.64 0.20
N ALA A 9 5.74 -3.88 0.70
CA ALA A 9 5.99 -4.06 2.14
C ALA A 9 5.67 -2.78 2.94
N ILE A 10 6.04 -1.61 2.42
CA ILE A 10 5.70 -0.33 3.05
C ILE A 10 4.19 -0.05 2.97
N ALA A 11 3.54 -0.42 1.86
CA ALA A 11 2.10 -0.29 1.71
C ALA A 11 1.33 -1.14 2.75
N GLU A 12 1.78 -2.35 3.05
CA GLU A 12 1.21 -3.17 4.13
C GLU A 12 1.34 -2.49 5.49
N HIS A 13 2.50 -1.89 5.77
CA HIS A 13 2.72 -1.14 7.01
C HIS A 13 1.79 0.08 7.11
N PHE A 14 1.61 0.85 6.03
CA PHE A 14 0.67 1.98 6.02
C PHE A 14 -0.79 1.58 6.15
N ARG A 15 -1.18 0.38 5.67
CA ARG A 15 -2.53 -0.15 5.94
C ARG A 15 -2.70 -0.51 7.41
N ALA A 16 -1.67 -1.07 8.03
CA ALA A 16 -1.69 -1.47 9.44
C ALA A 16 -1.70 -0.25 10.38
N ASP A 17 -1.01 0.84 9.99
CA ASP A 17 -0.98 2.09 10.75
C ASP A 17 -1.16 3.32 9.85
N PRO A 18 -2.42 3.72 9.59
CA PRO A 18 -2.72 4.92 8.81
C PRO A 18 -2.30 6.22 9.50
N THR A 19 -2.18 6.24 10.83
CA THR A 19 -1.75 7.42 11.59
C THR A 19 -0.28 7.68 11.35
N TYR A 20 0.56 6.65 11.46
CA TYR A 20 1.97 6.73 11.10
C TYR A 20 2.18 7.21 9.66
N ALA A 21 1.40 6.69 8.71
CA ALA A 21 1.49 7.11 7.31
C ALA A 21 1.16 8.61 7.12
N ALA A 22 0.20 9.14 7.88
CA ALA A 22 -0.15 10.56 7.84
C ALA A 22 0.93 11.45 8.48
N GLU A 23 1.52 11.02 9.58
CA GLU A 23 2.63 11.72 10.24
C GLU A 23 3.87 11.77 9.33
N LEU A 24 4.23 10.65 8.71
CA LEU A 24 5.34 10.58 7.76
C LEU A 24 5.11 11.48 6.54
N LEU A 25 3.87 11.58 6.04
CA LEU A 25 3.53 12.51 4.96
C LEU A 25 3.69 13.97 5.37
N ALA A 26 3.37 14.32 6.62
CA ALA A 26 3.56 15.67 7.12
C ALA A 26 5.05 16.03 7.21
N GLU A 27 5.88 15.11 7.68
CA GLU A 27 7.33 15.31 7.79
C GLU A 27 7.99 15.44 6.41
N VAL A 28 7.73 14.51 5.48
CA VAL A 28 8.31 14.57 4.11
C VAL A 28 7.89 15.85 3.37
N ARG A 29 6.69 16.36 3.62
CA ARG A 29 6.25 17.67 3.08
C ARG A 29 7.00 18.86 3.69
N ARG A 30 7.39 18.78 4.96
CA ARG A 30 8.19 19.82 5.63
C ARG A 30 9.63 19.83 5.13
N ASP A 31 10.23 18.67 4.92
CA ASP A 31 11.60 18.54 4.42
C ASP A 31 11.74 19.00 2.96
N GLY A 32 10.62 19.00 2.21
CA GLY A 32 10.57 19.59 0.86
C GLY A 32 11.30 18.79 -0.20
N ASN A 33 11.61 17.50 0.04
CA ASN A 33 12.26 16.64 -0.93
C ASN A 33 11.22 16.04 -1.92
N PRO A 34 11.20 16.47 -3.19
CA PRO A 34 10.20 16.01 -4.15
C PRO A 34 10.36 14.52 -4.52
N ALA A 35 11.57 13.97 -4.44
CA ALA A 35 11.81 12.56 -4.75
C ALA A 35 11.23 11.64 -3.67
N GLU A 36 11.44 11.99 -2.41
CA GLU A 36 10.87 11.25 -1.27
C GLU A 36 9.35 11.35 -1.23
N LEU A 37 8.79 12.54 -1.50
CA LEU A 37 7.34 12.72 -1.59
C LEU A 37 6.72 11.84 -2.68
N ALA A 38 7.36 11.75 -3.86
CA ALA A 38 6.88 10.92 -4.96
C ALA A 38 6.92 9.42 -4.63
N ILE A 39 7.92 8.98 -3.87
CA ILE A 39 8.02 7.60 -3.37
C ILE A 39 6.91 7.32 -2.36
N LEU A 40 6.76 8.18 -1.36
CA LEU A 40 5.77 8.03 -0.30
C LEU A 40 4.33 7.98 -0.86
N LEU A 41 4.00 8.88 -1.79
CA LEU A 41 2.67 8.91 -2.41
C LEU A 41 2.37 7.62 -3.19
N ARG A 42 3.37 7.02 -3.86
CA ARG A 42 3.21 5.75 -4.57
C ARG A 42 2.95 4.60 -3.60
N GLN A 43 3.62 4.58 -2.46
CA GLN A 43 3.43 3.58 -1.41
C GLN A 43 2.05 3.70 -0.75
N MET A 44 1.58 4.92 -0.48
CA MET A 44 0.22 5.17 0.03
C MET A 44 -0.89 4.84 -1.00
N ALA A 45 -0.65 5.09 -2.29
CA ALA A 45 -1.56 4.67 -3.35
C ALA A 45 -1.66 3.14 -3.42
N THR A 46 -0.51 2.45 -3.37
CA THR A 46 -0.45 0.99 -3.28
C THR A 46 -1.20 0.48 -2.05
N ALA A 47 -1.05 1.13 -0.89
CA ALA A 47 -1.79 0.82 0.33
C ALA A 47 -3.32 0.92 0.11
N SER A 48 -3.78 1.93 -0.60
CA SER A 48 -5.21 2.13 -0.90
C SER A 48 -5.77 1.07 -1.86
N GLU A 49 -5.01 0.63 -2.85
CA GLU A 49 -5.44 -0.36 -3.87
C GLU A 49 -5.62 -1.78 -3.32
N GLY A 50 -4.93 -2.13 -2.21
CA GLY A 50 -5.00 -3.46 -1.60
C GLY A 50 -6.37 -3.82 -1.01
N CYS A 51 -7.23 -2.82 -0.77
CA CYS A 51 -8.59 -3.04 -0.27
C CYS A 51 -9.52 -3.68 -1.32
N ALA A 52 -9.18 -3.63 -2.61
CA ALA A 52 -10.05 -4.04 -3.71
C ALA A 52 -9.81 -5.48 -4.22
N LYS A 53 -8.85 -6.24 -3.67
CA LYS A 53 -8.50 -7.59 -4.15
C LYS A 53 -8.79 -8.72 -3.15
N SER A 54 -9.82 -8.57 -2.32
CA SER A 54 -10.28 -9.63 -1.42
C SER A 54 -11.26 -10.62 -2.09
N ASP A 55 -11.83 -10.31 -3.26
CA ASP A 55 -13.09 -10.97 -3.67
C ASP A 55 -12.98 -11.74 -4.99
N TYR A 56 -11.99 -12.64 -5.17
CA TYR A 56 -12.14 -13.73 -6.15
C TYR A 56 -11.15 -14.88 -5.95
N ALA A 57 -11.32 -15.71 -4.92
CA ALA A 57 -10.69 -17.03 -4.89
C ALA A 57 -11.37 -18.00 -3.89
N ASP A 58 -12.69 -18.24 -3.99
CA ASP A 58 -13.27 -19.54 -3.57
C ASP A 58 -14.74 -19.68 -4.00
N THR A 59 -15.01 -20.01 -5.26
CA THR A 59 -16.29 -20.65 -5.62
C THR A 59 -16.05 -21.64 -6.75
N GLY A 60 -15.18 -22.61 -6.47
CA GLY A 60 -14.73 -23.58 -7.45
C GLY A 60 -14.69 -25.01 -6.94
N ARG A 61 -15.56 -25.44 -6.01
CA ARG A 61 -15.65 -26.88 -5.66
C ARG A 61 -16.88 -27.34 -4.86
N ALA A 62 -18.05 -27.42 -5.49
CA ALA A 62 -19.17 -28.32 -5.14
C ALA A 62 -20.26 -28.07 -6.20
N LEU A 63 -20.69 -28.99 -7.07
CA LEU A 63 -21.05 -30.37 -6.85
C LEU A 63 -20.87 -31.15 -8.16
N SER A 64 -20.17 -32.28 -8.08
CA SER A 64 -20.51 -33.45 -8.89
C SER A 64 -21.55 -34.25 -8.09
N ARG A 65 -22.76 -34.39 -8.62
CA ARG A 65 -23.62 -35.54 -8.39
C ARG A 65 -24.72 -35.61 -9.43
#